data_AF-A0A497F5E4-F1
#
_entry.id   AF-A0A497F5E4-F1
#
_cell.length_a   1.000
_cell.length_b   1.000
_cell.length_c   1.000
_cell.angle_alpha   90.00
_cell.angle_beta   90.00
_cell.angle_gamma   90.00
#
_symmetry.space_group_name_H-M   'P 1'
#
loop_
_entity.id
_entity.type
_entity.pdbx_description
1 polymer ?
#
loop_
_entity_poly.entity_id
_entity_poly.type
_entity_poly.pdbx_seq_one_letter_code
_entity_poly.pdbx_strand_id
1 'polypeptide(L)'
;GMRVLENMVNCIGHCTSCGHLCIERQCKYGKYSFAENIVAVYEIEPPENLPELIDNPYNLLPKKLPKADLVLATGLHNDLYMELPNLLRISDISALIIFREDPKNAPPGIVKYIEEECEEYGIEFEAPKPSCTLRPKSELKVISKFIREFRIGKPLVELELIERANIRKITAVKLYTSAPCGTTWYVARQMLDYTIKSFSEDHLRKMYDYIALHHHAAPCIGSMAYDHELGDTILHWGSYIEREAYLRALGLDRELRDTIKERLMKKFPATRC
;
A
#
# COMPACT_ATOMS: atom_id res chain seq x y z
N GLY A 1 0.35 11.06 -0.10
CA GLY A 1 0.66 11.25 -1.53
C GLY A 1 2.15 11.10 -1.83
N MET A 2 2.97 12.06 -1.41
CA MET A 2 4.37 12.21 -1.86
C MET A 2 5.22 10.94 -1.79
N ARG A 3 5.19 10.20 -0.67
CA ARG A 3 5.97 8.95 -0.55
C ARG A 3 5.64 7.89 -1.61
N VAL A 4 4.37 7.79 -2.01
CA VAL A 4 3.95 6.86 -3.09
C VAL A 4 4.54 7.32 -4.42
N LEU A 5 4.44 8.62 -4.73
CA LEU A 5 5.02 9.21 -5.93
C LEU A 5 6.54 9.00 -5.98
N GLU A 6 7.24 9.33 -4.91
CA GLU A 6 8.68 9.12 -4.75
C GLU A 6 9.05 7.64 -4.90
N ASN A 7 8.20 6.72 -4.42
CA ASN A 7 8.40 5.30 -4.64
C ASN A 7 8.27 4.92 -6.12
N MET A 8 7.25 5.42 -6.82
CA MET A 8 6.98 5.15 -8.24
C MET A 8 8.09 5.67 -9.16
N VAL A 9 8.55 6.91 -8.95
CA VAL A 9 9.64 7.48 -9.74
C VAL A 9 11.03 7.03 -9.27
N ASN A 10 11.07 6.25 -8.18
CA ASN A 10 12.27 5.75 -7.54
C ASN A 10 13.24 6.89 -7.12
N CYS A 11 12.66 7.94 -6.54
CA CYS A 11 13.37 9.14 -6.10
C CYS A 11 14.42 8.79 -5.05
N ILE A 12 15.65 9.26 -5.26
CA ILE A 12 16.76 9.11 -4.33
C ILE A 12 16.39 9.71 -2.97
N GLY A 13 16.58 8.94 -1.89
CA GLY A 13 16.29 9.39 -0.53
C GLY A 13 14.89 9.04 -0.02
N HIS A 14 14.01 8.49 -0.87
CA HIS A 14 12.70 7.97 -0.47
C HIS A 14 12.75 7.09 0.78
N CYS A 15 13.69 6.15 0.82
CA CYS A 15 13.91 5.28 1.97
C CYS A 15 15.15 5.73 2.75
N THR A 16 14.95 6.04 4.04
CA THR A 16 15.98 6.50 4.98
C THR A 16 16.26 5.47 6.08
N SER A 17 15.58 4.33 6.10
CA SER A 17 15.58 3.37 7.21
C SER A 17 16.95 2.77 7.52
N CYS A 18 17.81 2.56 6.52
CA CYS A 18 19.19 2.08 6.76
C CYS A 18 20.15 3.20 7.19
N GLY A 19 19.76 4.48 7.12
CA GLY A 19 20.64 5.62 7.39
C GLY A 19 21.98 5.52 6.64
N HIS A 20 23.09 5.74 7.35
CA HIS A 20 24.45 5.63 6.82
C HIS A 20 24.88 4.20 6.48
N LEU A 21 24.16 3.18 6.96
CA LEU A 21 24.39 1.76 6.64
C LEU A 21 23.71 1.35 5.33
N CYS A 22 23.10 2.29 4.60
CA CYS A 22 22.54 2.01 3.30
C CYS A 22 23.67 1.69 2.31
N ILE A 23 23.95 0.40 2.11
CA ILE A 23 24.97 -0.08 1.17
C ILE A 23 24.57 0.35 -0.24
N GLU A 24 25.15 1.48 -0.65
CA GLU A 24 25.07 2.08 -1.99
C GLU A 24 23.65 2.28 -2.54
N ARG A 25 22.63 2.35 -1.68
CA ARG A 25 21.23 2.46 -2.12
C ARG A 25 20.85 1.32 -3.09
N GLN A 26 21.40 0.11 -2.95
CA GLN A 26 21.14 -0.99 -3.90
C GLN A 26 19.79 -1.71 -3.70
N CYS A 27 18.99 -1.33 -2.70
CA CYS A 27 17.74 -2.00 -2.36
C CYS A 27 16.74 -1.98 -3.54
N LYS A 28 16.34 -0.78 -3.97
CA LYS A 28 15.40 -0.56 -5.07
C LYS A 28 15.90 0.40 -6.14
N TYR A 29 16.89 1.23 -5.83
CA TYR A 29 17.32 2.33 -6.70
C TYR A 29 18.01 1.78 -7.95
N GLY A 30 17.69 2.35 -9.11
CA GLY A 30 18.17 1.87 -10.42
C GLY A 30 17.46 0.61 -10.95
N LYS A 31 16.53 0.00 -10.20
CA LYS A 31 15.80 -1.21 -10.65
C LYS A 31 14.57 -0.90 -11.50
N TYR A 32 14.00 0.29 -11.36
CA TYR A 32 12.83 0.76 -12.11
C TYR A 32 12.70 2.29 -11.98
N SER A 33 11.91 2.90 -12.85
CA SER A 33 11.33 4.22 -12.66
C SER A 33 10.08 4.31 -13.53
N PHE A 34 8.99 4.86 -12.98
CA PHE A 34 7.75 5.08 -13.73
C PHE A 34 7.52 6.56 -14.04
N ALA A 35 8.56 7.40 -13.98
CA ALA A 35 8.44 8.84 -14.17
C ALA A 35 7.81 9.21 -15.52
N GLU A 36 8.17 8.51 -16.59
CA GLU A 36 7.61 8.73 -17.94
C GLU A 36 6.12 8.38 -18.04
N ASN A 37 5.59 7.58 -17.11
CA ASN A 37 4.18 7.21 -17.05
C ASN A 37 3.33 8.20 -16.25
N ILE A 38 3.94 9.18 -15.58
CA ILE A 38 3.23 10.15 -14.74
C ILE A 38 2.98 11.42 -15.55
N VAL A 39 1.71 11.63 -15.92
CA VAL A 39 1.29 12.74 -16.77
C VAL A 39 1.23 14.06 -16.00
N ALA A 40 0.74 14.03 -14.76
CA ALA A 40 0.66 15.19 -13.89
C ALA A 40 0.60 14.79 -12.41
N VAL A 41 0.98 15.73 -11.55
CA VAL A 41 0.87 15.63 -10.09
C VAL A 41 0.23 16.92 -9.60
N TYR A 42 -0.83 16.79 -8.82
CA TYR A 42 -1.50 17.92 -8.17
C TYR A 42 -1.36 17.76 -6.66
N GLU A 43 -0.70 18.74 -6.04
CA GLU A 43 -0.69 18.88 -4.59
C GLU A 43 -1.84 19.81 -4.22
N ILE A 44 -2.72 19.31 -3.34
CA ILE A 44 -3.89 20.05 -2.84
C ILE A 44 -3.64 20.35 -1.37
N GLU A 45 -4.23 21.46 -0.91
CA GLU A 45 -4.18 21.88 0.49
C GLU A 45 -4.56 20.71 1.43
N PRO A 46 -3.78 20.47 2.50
CA PRO A 46 -4.08 19.41 3.45
C PRO A 46 -5.47 19.56 4.08
N PRO A 47 -6.17 18.45 4.39
CA PRO A 47 -7.51 18.50 4.98
C PRO A 47 -7.58 19.31 6.29
N GLU A 48 -6.49 19.38 7.05
CA GLU A 48 -6.45 20.13 8.32
C GLU A 48 -6.54 21.65 8.14
N ASN A 49 -6.23 22.15 6.95
CA ASN A 49 -6.25 23.57 6.59
C ASN A 49 -7.54 23.97 5.84
N LEU A 50 -8.43 23.01 5.58
CA LEU A 50 -9.70 23.21 4.89
C LEU A 50 -10.87 23.20 5.90
N PRO A 51 -11.99 23.88 5.59
CA PRO A 51 -13.19 23.77 6.41
C PRO A 51 -13.73 22.34 6.40
N GLU A 52 -14.46 21.97 7.45
CA GLU A 52 -15.07 20.64 7.60
C GLU A 52 -16.05 20.30 6.47
N LEU A 53 -16.71 21.32 5.92
CA LEU A 53 -17.57 21.23 4.74
C LEU A 53 -17.11 22.27 3.72
N ILE A 54 -16.95 21.85 2.47
CA ILE A 54 -16.55 22.68 1.35
C ILE A 54 -17.77 22.90 0.44
N ASP A 55 -18.27 24.13 0.37
CA ASP A 55 -19.45 24.47 -0.42
C ASP A 55 -19.29 24.17 -1.93
N ASN A 56 -18.09 24.36 -2.47
CA ASN A 56 -17.79 24.08 -3.89
C ASN A 56 -16.42 23.41 -4.04
N PRO A 57 -16.34 22.08 -3.86
CA PRO A 57 -15.09 21.32 -3.89
C PRO A 57 -14.36 21.43 -5.23
N TYR A 58 -15.10 21.55 -6.32
CA TYR A 58 -14.57 21.68 -7.67
C TYR A 58 -13.63 22.89 -7.83
N ASN A 59 -13.85 23.98 -7.09
CA ASN A 59 -12.98 25.16 -7.15
C ASN A 59 -11.57 24.94 -6.58
N LEU A 60 -11.39 23.90 -5.76
CA LEU A 60 -10.10 23.54 -5.18
C LEU A 60 -9.38 22.47 -6.02
N LEU A 61 -10.04 21.89 -7.02
CA LEU A 61 -9.50 20.91 -7.93
C LEU A 61 -9.10 21.57 -9.27
N PRO A 62 -8.22 20.94 -10.06
CA PRO A 62 -7.98 21.39 -11.42
C PRO A 62 -9.28 21.31 -12.25
N LYS A 63 -9.54 22.33 -13.09
CA LYS A 63 -10.74 22.40 -13.93
C LYS A 63 -10.85 21.29 -14.98
N LYS A 64 -9.70 20.74 -15.40
CA LYS A 64 -9.61 19.62 -16.32
C LYS A 64 -8.28 18.92 -16.11
N LEU A 65 -8.32 17.59 -16.10
CA LEU A 65 -7.11 16.79 -16.03
C LEU A 65 -6.53 16.56 -17.44
N PRO A 66 -5.20 16.42 -17.57
CA PRO A 66 -4.60 16.03 -18.84
C PRO A 66 -5.01 14.60 -19.21
N LYS A 67 -4.82 14.22 -20.47
CA LYS A 67 -5.13 12.87 -20.97
C LYS A 67 -4.35 11.82 -20.16
N ALA A 68 -5.07 11.01 -19.41
CA ALA A 68 -4.54 9.91 -18.60
C ALA A 68 -5.57 8.79 -18.49
N ASP A 69 -5.11 7.56 -18.23
CA ASP A 69 -6.02 6.41 -18.10
C ASP A 69 -6.61 6.30 -16.67
N LEU A 70 -5.85 6.76 -15.67
CA LEU A 70 -6.10 6.51 -14.25
C LEU A 70 -5.67 7.70 -13.37
N VAL A 71 -6.45 7.99 -12.34
CA VAL A 71 -6.09 8.89 -11.23
C VAL A 71 -5.88 8.09 -9.95
N LEU A 72 -4.78 8.37 -9.26
CA LEU A 72 -4.49 7.88 -7.93
C LEU A 72 -4.58 9.05 -6.95
N ALA A 73 -5.55 8.99 -6.03
CA ALA A 73 -5.80 10.00 -5.03
C ALA A 73 -5.51 9.47 -3.62
N THR A 74 -5.03 10.33 -2.72
CA THR A 74 -4.74 9.98 -1.33
C THR A 74 -4.55 11.22 -0.49
N GLY A 75 -4.90 11.16 0.80
CA GLY A 75 -4.78 12.28 1.73
C GLY A 75 -5.64 13.52 1.41
N LEU A 76 -6.68 13.40 0.57
CA LEU A 76 -7.57 14.53 0.27
C LEU A 76 -8.68 14.69 1.32
N HIS A 77 -9.29 15.87 1.35
CA HIS A 77 -10.53 16.13 2.08
C HIS A 77 -11.67 15.28 1.49
N ASN A 78 -12.64 14.87 2.31
CA ASN A 78 -13.70 13.96 1.87
C ASN A 78 -14.57 14.55 0.76
N ASP A 79 -14.92 15.84 0.86
CA ASP A 79 -15.68 16.52 -0.20
C ASP A 79 -14.91 16.59 -1.53
N LEU A 80 -13.57 16.63 -1.49
CA LEU A 80 -12.74 16.58 -2.70
C LEU A 80 -12.77 15.18 -3.31
N TYR A 81 -12.73 14.11 -2.49
CA TYR A 81 -12.90 12.75 -3.00
C TYR A 81 -14.26 12.55 -3.67
N MET A 82 -15.33 13.11 -3.10
CA MET A 82 -16.68 13.03 -3.67
C MET A 82 -16.81 13.73 -5.02
N GLU A 83 -16.01 14.77 -5.30
CA GLU A 83 -16.01 15.48 -6.58
C GLU A 83 -15.15 14.78 -7.66
N LEU A 84 -14.26 13.86 -7.29
CA LEU A 84 -13.38 13.18 -8.24
C LEU A 84 -14.12 12.44 -9.37
N PRO A 85 -15.20 11.66 -9.14
CA PRO A 85 -15.94 11.00 -10.21
C PRO A 85 -16.39 11.97 -11.31
N ASN A 86 -16.94 13.12 -10.93
CA ASN A 86 -17.37 14.14 -11.88
C ASN A 86 -16.18 14.75 -12.63
N LEU A 87 -15.08 15.07 -11.93
CA LEU A 87 -13.85 15.59 -12.56
C LEU A 87 -13.25 14.59 -13.57
N LEU A 88 -13.22 13.31 -13.23
CA LEU A 88 -12.71 12.25 -14.11
C LEU A 88 -13.60 12.07 -15.34
N ARG A 89 -14.93 12.09 -15.16
CA ARG A 89 -15.91 12.03 -16.24
C ARG A 89 -15.71 13.14 -17.26
N ILE A 90 -15.60 14.40 -16.83
CA ILE A 90 -15.39 15.54 -17.75
C ILE A 90 -13.98 15.58 -18.36
N SER A 91 -13.06 14.79 -17.82
CA SER A 91 -11.67 14.66 -18.28
C SER A 91 -11.44 13.38 -19.11
N ASP A 92 -12.48 12.58 -19.38
CA ASP A 92 -12.42 11.31 -20.10
C ASP A 92 -11.43 10.29 -19.50
N ILE A 93 -11.35 10.24 -18.16
CA ILE A 93 -10.47 9.30 -17.42
C ILE A 93 -11.25 8.06 -17.00
N SER A 94 -10.67 6.88 -17.25
CA SER A 94 -11.36 5.59 -17.11
C SER A 94 -11.22 4.90 -15.74
N ALA A 95 -10.37 5.40 -14.84
CA ALA A 95 -10.13 4.72 -13.57
C ALA A 95 -9.75 5.66 -12.41
N LEU A 96 -10.18 5.30 -11.21
CA LEU A 96 -9.89 5.97 -9.94
C LEU A 96 -9.41 4.96 -8.90
N ILE A 97 -8.26 5.25 -8.27
CA ILE A 97 -7.79 4.56 -7.08
C ILE A 97 -7.70 5.56 -5.92
N ILE A 98 -8.32 5.23 -4.78
CA ILE A 98 -8.17 6.00 -3.54
C ILE A 98 -7.38 5.19 -2.51
N PHE A 99 -6.17 5.64 -2.16
CA PHE A 99 -5.41 5.01 -1.07
C PHE A 99 -5.85 5.56 0.28
N ARG A 100 -6.40 4.66 1.10
CA ARG A 100 -6.96 4.96 2.42
C ARG A 100 -5.96 4.56 3.50
N GLU A 101 -5.07 5.50 3.80
CA GLU A 101 -3.92 5.26 4.71
C GLU A 101 -4.11 5.89 6.09
N ASP A 102 -5.16 6.67 6.28
CA ASP A 102 -5.57 7.21 7.58
C ASP A 102 -7.06 6.89 7.82
N PRO A 103 -7.50 6.69 9.09
CA PRO A 103 -8.91 6.43 9.39
C PRO A 103 -9.88 7.46 8.82
N LYS A 104 -9.45 8.72 8.69
CA LYS A 104 -10.27 9.82 8.15
C LYS A 104 -10.36 9.82 6.62
N ASN A 105 -9.46 9.12 5.92
CA ASN A 105 -9.40 9.14 4.46
C ASN A 105 -10.51 8.27 3.86
N ALA A 106 -11.49 8.92 3.21
CA ALA A 106 -12.62 8.29 2.54
C ALA A 106 -13.27 7.21 3.43
N PRO A 107 -14.01 7.57 4.48
CA PRO A 107 -14.72 6.60 5.31
C PRO A 107 -15.75 5.79 4.49
N PRO A 108 -16.27 4.66 4.99
CA PRO A 108 -17.11 3.74 4.21
C PRO A 108 -18.30 4.39 3.47
N GLY A 109 -18.97 5.37 4.08
CA GLY A 109 -20.06 6.11 3.44
C GLY A 109 -19.61 6.92 2.21
N ILE A 110 -18.42 7.53 2.29
CA ILE A 110 -17.82 8.29 1.19
C ILE A 110 -17.36 7.34 0.07
N VAL A 111 -16.73 6.21 0.42
CA VAL A 111 -16.34 5.20 -0.56
C VAL A 111 -17.55 4.69 -1.34
N LYS A 112 -18.65 4.39 -0.64
CA LYS A 112 -19.88 3.93 -1.27
C LYS A 112 -20.46 4.96 -2.23
N TYR A 113 -20.52 6.23 -1.83
CA TYR A 113 -20.98 7.31 -2.71
C TYR A 113 -20.13 7.41 -3.99
N ILE A 114 -18.80 7.36 -3.84
CA ILE A 114 -17.87 7.43 -4.98
C ILE A 114 -18.00 6.20 -5.88
N GLU A 115 -18.20 5.01 -5.30
CA GLU A 115 -18.43 3.78 -6.05
C GLU A 115 -19.68 3.87 -6.93
N GLU A 116 -20.78 4.38 -6.38
CA GLU A 116 -22.05 4.59 -7.10
C GLU A 116 -21.89 5.58 -8.26
N GLU A 117 -21.23 6.73 -8.03
CA GLU A 117 -20.95 7.72 -9.09
C GLU A 117 -19.99 7.16 -10.17
N CYS A 118 -18.93 6.45 -9.77
CA CYS A 118 -18.00 5.83 -10.70
C CYS A 118 -18.70 4.75 -11.56
N GLU A 119 -19.59 3.96 -10.97
CA GLU A 119 -20.39 2.97 -11.70
C GLU A 119 -21.30 3.64 -12.75
N GLU A 120 -22.00 4.73 -12.38
CA GLU A 120 -22.84 5.51 -13.30
C GLU A 120 -22.03 6.07 -14.49
N TYR A 121 -20.80 6.52 -14.22
CA TYR A 121 -19.92 7.11 -15.23
C TYR A 121 -19.07 6.10 -16.00
N GLY A 122 -19.13 4.82 -15.67
CA GLY A 122 -18.31 3.77 -16.30
C GLY A 122 -16.81 3.89 -15.97
N ILE A 123 -16.48 4.40 -14.78
CA ILE A 123 -15.11 4.57 -14.26
C ILE A 123 -14.78 3.36 -13.38
N GLU A 124 -13.66 2.68 -13.65
CA GLU A 124 -13.16 1.62 -12.75
C GLU A 124 -12.76 2.23 -11.40
N PHE A 125 -13.21 1.64 -10.30
CA PHE A 125 -12.95 2.18 -8.97
C PHE A 125 -12.39 1.16 -7.98
N GLU A 126 -11.37 1.57 -7.22
CA GLU A 126 -10.86 0.85 -6.06
C GLU A 126 -10.49 1.82 -4.93
N ALA A 127 -10.86 1.45 -3.70
CA ALA A 127 -10.49 2.22 -2.50
C ALA A 127 -9.82 1.33 -1.44
N PRO A 128 -8.62 0.78 -1.72
CA PRO A 128 -7.96 -0.19 -0.84
C PRO A 128 -7.59 0.42 0.52
N LYS A 129 -7.82 -0.35 1.59
CA LYS A 129 -7.48 -0.01 2.96
C LYS A 129 -6.81 -1.17 3.71
N PRO A 130 -5.49 -1.09 4.02
CA PRO A 130 -4.51 -0.16 3.45
C PRO A 130 -4.35 -0.32 1.93
N SER A 131 -3.63 0.60 1.28
CA SER A 131 -3.30 0.54 -0.16
C SER A 131 -2.58 -0.74 -0.56
N CYS A 132 -1.80 -1.34 0.35
CA CYS A 132 -1.16 -2.64 0.13
C CYS A 132 -2.13 -3.84 0.18
N THR A 133 -3.45 -3.61 0.16
CA THR A 133 -4.46 -4.65 -0.13
C THR A 133 -4.86 -4.71 -1.60
N LEU A 134 -4.49 -3.70 -2.40
CA LEU A 134 -4.83 -3.57 -3.81
C LEU A 134 -4.33 -4.79 -4.59
N ARG A 135 -5.23 -5.44 -5.34
CA ARG A 135 -4.93 -6.66 -6.09
C ARG A 135 -5.64 -6.62 -7.44
N PRO A 136 -5.07 -7.26 -8.48
CA PRO A 136 -5.73 -7.29 -9.78
C PRO A 136 -7.06 -8.03 -9.70
N LYS A 137 -8.06 -7.51 -10.43
CA LYS A 137 -9.39 -8.08 -10.59
C LYS A 137 -9.74 -8.16 -12.08
N SER A 138 -10.38 -9.24 -12.52
CA SER A 138 -10.66 -9.50 -13.94
C SER A 138 -11.50 -8.42 -14.62
N GLU A 139 -12.40 -7.82 -13.85
CA GLU A 139 -13.38 -6.83 -14.24
C GLU A 139 -12.80 -5.41 -14.29
N LEU A 140 -11.70 -5.15 -13.58
CA LEU A 140 -11.01 -3.86 -13.54
C LEU A 140 -9.75 -3.91 -14.40
N LYS A 141 -9.91 -3.73 -15.71
CA LYS A 141 -8.84 -3.89 -16.71
C LYS A 141 -7.75 -2.84 -16.56
N VAL A 142 -8.12 -1.57 -16.41
CA VAL A 142 -7.20 -0.43 -16.29
C VAL A 142 -6.45 -0.49 -14.96
N ILE A 143 -7.16 -0.68 -13.84
CA ILE A 143 -6.55 -0.80 -12.52
C ILE A 143 -5.64 -2.03 -12.45
N SER A 144 -6.06 -3.17 -13.00
CA SER A 144 -5.22 -4.37 -13.01
C SER A 144 -3.99 -4.23 -13.91
N LYS A 145 -4.09 -3.47 -15.01
CA LYS A 145 -2.94 -3.12 -15.84
C LYS A 145 -1.95 -2.26 -15.05
N PHE A 146 -2.45 -1.22 -14.36
CA PHE A 146 -1.63 -0.40 -13.45
C PHE A 146 -0.87 -1.25 -12.44
N ILE A 147 -1.54 -2.16 -11.72
CA ILE A 147 -0.89 -3.01 -10.71
C ILE A 147 0.23 -3.86 -11.33
N ARG A 148 0.02 -4.43 -12.52
CA ARG A 148 1.01 -5.28 -13.20
C ARG A 148 2.21 -4.49 -13.75
N GLU A 149 1.97 -3.34 -14.36
CA GLU A 149 3.01 -2.53 -15.00
C GLU A 149 3.83 -1.76 -13.96
N PHE A 150 3.16 -1.12 -13.00
CA PHE A 150 3.82 -0.38 -11.92
C PHE A 150 4.31 -1.28 -10.79
N ARG A 151 3.85 -2.54 -10.75
CA ARG A 151 4.25 -3.53 -9.74
C ARG A 151 4.00 -3.03 -8.32
N ILE A 152 2.88 -2.33 -8.14
CA ILE A 152 2.47 -1.69 -6.89
C ILE A 152 1.09 -2.22 -6.47
N GLY A 153 0.98 -2.63 -5.20
CA GLY A 153 -0.25 -3.17 -4.63
C GLY A 153 0.05 -4.12 -3.48
N LYS A 154 -0.67 -5.24 -3.41
CA LYS A 154 -0.42 -6.28 -2.42
C LYS A 154 0.94 -6.95 -2.65
N PRO A 155 1.83 -6.97 -1.64
CA PRO A 155 3.14 -7.59 -1.74
C PRO A 155 3.07 -9.02 -2.24
N LEU A 156 3.92 -9.32 -3.23
CA LEU A 156 4.12 -10.65 -3.78
C LEU A 156 5.61 -10.86 -3.96
N VAL A 157 6.15 -11.83 -3.25
CA VAL A 157 7.59 -12.14 -3.26
C VAL A 157 7.81 -13.62 -3.54
N GLU A 158 9.00 -13.94 -4.02
CA GLU A 158 9.53 -15.29 -4.20
C GLU A 158 10.91 -15.33 -3.53
N LEU A 159 11.22 -16.46 -2.88
CA LEU A 159 12.41 -16.62 -2.07
C LEU A 159 13.31 -17.69 -2.69
N GLU A 160 14.61 -17.39 -2.80
CA GLU A 160 15.63 -18.40 -3.05
C GLU A 160 16.25 -18.82 -1.72
N LEU A 161 16.20 -20.12 -1.44
CA LEU A 161 16.66 -20.70 -0.18
C LEU A 161 17.83 -21.63 -0.43
N ILE A 162 18.85 -21.56 0.43
CA ILE A 162 19.84 -22.62 0.56
C ILE A 162 19.57 -23.42 1.83
N GLU A 163 19.71 -24.74 1.76
CA GLU A 163 19.53 -25.63 2.90
C GLU A 163 20.88 -26.24 3.32
N ARG A 164 21.22 -26.10 4.61
CA ARG A 164 22.41 -26.72 5.22
C ARG A 164 22.10 -27.21 6.62
N ALA A 165 22.33 -28.48 6.90
CA ALA A 165 22.20 -29.07 8.24
C ALA A 165 20.87 -28.69 8.95
N ASN A 166 19.74 -28.83 8.25
CA ASN A 166 18.37 -28.48 8.69
C ASN A 166 18.10 -26.99 8.88
N ILE A 167 18.99 -26.12 8.40
CA ILE A 167 18.81 -24.68 8.41
C ILE A 167 18.53 -24.20 6.98
N ARG A 168 17.45 -23.44 6.80
CA ARG A 168 17.16 -22.75 5.54
C ARG A 168 17.56 -21.30 5.66
N LYS A 169 18.30 -20.79 4.67
CA LYS A 169 18.76 -19.41 4.64
C LYS A 169 18.23 -18.72 3.38
N ILE A 170 17.62 -17.56 3.52
CA ILE A 170 17.16 -16.74 2.41
C ILE A 170 18.38 -16.10 1.74
N THR A 171 18.60 -16.40 0.48
CA THR A 171 19.74 -15.90 -0.31
C THR A 171 19.34 -14.86 -1.34
N ALA A 172 18.09 -14.91 -1.83
CA ALA A 172 17.50 -13.86 -2.63
C ALA A 172 16.02 -13.70 -2.34
N VAL A 173 15.53 -12.48 -2.55
CA VAL A 173 14.09 -12.14 -2.52
C VAL A 173 13.76 -11.45 -3.83
N LYS A 174 12.95 -12.10 -4.66
CA LYS A 174 12.43 -11.52 -5.90
C LYS A 174 11.05 -10.94 -5.61
N LEU A 175 10.89 -9.64 -5.81
CA LEU A 175 9.61 -8.96 -5.64
C LEU A 175 8.89 -8.95 -6.97
N TYR A 176 7.63 -9.37 -7.03
CA TYR A 176 6.77 -9.15 -8.20
C TYR A 176 5.94 -7.89 -8.05
N THR A 177 5.44 -7.64 -6.83
CA THR A 177 4.66 -6.46 -6.46
C THR A 177 5.15 -5.95 -5.11
N SER A 178 5.33 -4.64 -4.98
CA SER A 178 5.67 -3.96 -3.73
C SER A 178 4.44 -3.26 -3.14
N ALA A 179 4.40 -3.10 -1.82
CA ALA A 179 3.52 -2.13 -1.19
C ALA A 179 3.71 -0.74 -1.83
N PRO A 180 2.65 0.08 -1.97
CA PRO A 180 2.73 1.39 -2.66
C PRO A 180 3.72 2.38 -2.04
N CYS A 181 3.91 2.33 -0.73
CA CYS A 181 4.91 3.10 0.00
C CYS A 181 6.36 2.59 -0.14
N GLY A 182 6.59 1.48 -0.84
CA GLY A 182 7.92 0.90 -1.01
C GLY A 182 8.46 0.12 0.20
N THR A 183 7.69 -0.07 1.27
CA THR A 183 8.10 -0.82 2.47
C THR A 183 8.59 -2.24 2.14
N THR A 184 7.95 -2.93 1.20
CA THR A 184 8.31 -4.31 0.80
C THR A 184 9.75 -4.40 0.31
N TRP A 185 10.27 -3.39 -0.39
CA TRP A 185 11.68 -3.37 -0.80
C TRP A 185 12.60 -3.38 0.41
N TYR A 186 12.33 -2.53 1.41
CA TYR A 186 13.14 -2.46 2.62
C TYR A 186 13.09 -3.78 3.40
N VAL A 187 11.90 -4.31 3.65
CA VAL A 187 11.76 -5.58 4.39
C VAL A 187 12.44 -6.72 3.65
N ALA A 188 12.31 -6.81 2.32
CA ALA A 188 13.00 -7.80 1.51
C ALA A 188 14.52 -7.73 1.65
N ARG A 189 15.09 -6.52 1.75
CA ARG A 189 16.51 -6.34 2.00
C ARG A 189 16.92 -6.89 3.37
N GLN A 190 16.11 -6.65 4.41
CA GLN A 190 16.40 -7.14 5.76
C GLN A 190 16.23 -8.65 5.88
N MET A 191 15.34 -9.23 5.07
CA MET A 191 15.12 -10.68 5.03
C MET A 191 16.22 -11.45 4.28
N LEU A 192 17.12 -10.77 3.56
CA LEU A 192 18.33 -11.41 3.03
C LEU A 192 19.17 -11.95 4.18
N ASP A 193 19.73 -13.14 3.97
CA ASP A 193 20.50 -13.90 4.94
C ASP A 193 19.73 -14.34 6.21
N TYR A 194 18.43 -14.02 6.31
CA TYR A 194 17.60 -14.49 7.41
C TYR A 194 17.56 -16.02 7.43
N THR A 195 17.73 -16.56 8.64
CA THR A 195 17.93 -17.98 8.87
C THR A 195 16.72 -18.60 9.56
N ILE A 196 16.10 -19.55 8.88
CA ILE A 196 14.94 -20.32 9.34
C ILE A 196 15.45 -21.68 9.83
N LYS A 197 15.51 -21.84 11.16
CA LYS A 197 15.96 -23.08 11.81
C LYS A 197 14.89 -24.17 11.83
N SER A 198 13.63 -23.77 12.02
CA SER A 198 12.47 -24.67 11.95
C SER A 198 11.20 -23.84 11.71
N PHE A 199 10.09 -24.51 11.43
CA PHE A 199 8.76 -23.90 11.37
C PHE A 199 7.94 -24.17 12.65
N SER A 200 8.61 -24.36 13.80
CA SER A 200 7.92 -24.37 15.08
C SER A 200 7.31 -22.99 15.37
N GLU A 201 6.27 -22.95 16.19
CA GLU A 201 5.58 -21.70 16.58
C GLU A 201 6.56 -20.63 17.08
N ASP A 202 7.50 -20.99 17.97
CA ASP A 202 8.53 -20.08 18.48
C ASP A 202 9.45 -19.50 17.41
N HIS A 203 9.83 -20.30 16.41
CA HIS A 203 10.72 -19.85 15.33
C HIS A 203 9.98 -18.99 14.31
N LEU A 204 8.72 -19.32 14.02
CA LEU A 204 7.84 -18.48 13.22
C LEU A 204 7.58 -17.15 13.90
N ARG A 205 7.34 -17.15 15.22
CA ARG A 205 7.14 -15.91 15.98
C ARG A 205 8.34 -14.97 15.88
N LYS A 206 9.57 -15.48 15.98
CA LYS A 206 10.78 -14.69 15.77
C LYS A 206 10.85 -14.07 14.37
N MET A 207 10.47 -14.82 13.34
CA MET A 207 10.40 -14.29 11.97
C MET A 207 9.32 -13.20 11.85
N TYR A 208 8.17 -13.40 12.47
CA TYR A 208 7.09 -12.43 12.48
C TYR A 208 7.49 -11.13 13.17
N ASP A 209 8.15 -11.22 14.32
CA ASP A 209 8.65 -10.08 15.08
C ASP A 209 9.76 -9.36 14.28
N TYR A 210 10.61 -10.09 13.56
CA TYR A 210 11.64 -9.52 12.68
C TYR A 210 11.04 -8.74 11.51
N ILE A 211 10.04 -9.32 10.82
CA ILE A 211 9.31 -8.64 9.74
C ILE A 211 8.59 -7.40 10.28
N ALA A 212 7.93 -7.50 11.43
CA ALA A 212 7.22 -6.38 12.04
C ALA A 212 8.19 -5.25 12.42
N LEU A 213 9.29 -5.56 13.09
CA LEU A 213 10.33 -4.58 13.44
C LEU A 213 10.77 -3.76 12.22
N HIS A 214 11.06 -4.43 11.11
CA HIS A 214 11.51 -3.77 9.89
C HIS A 214 10.38 -3.06 9.14
N HIS A 215 9.16 -3.55 9.22
CA HIS A 215 8.00 -2.83 8.69
C HIS A 215 7.79 -1.50 9.43
N HIS A 216 7.88 -1.49 10.75
CA HIS A 216 7.78 -0.27 11.57
C HIS A 216 8.93 0.70 11.33
N ALA A 217 10.14 0.19 11.01
CA ALA A 217 11.29 1.02 10.67
C ALA A 217 11.24 1.57 9.22
N ALA A 218 10.39 1.01 8.35
CA ALA A 218 10.25 1.40 6.96
C ALA A 218 9.45 2.70 6.81
N PRO A 219 9.53 3.41 5.66
CA PRO A 219 8.71 4.60 5.38
C PRO A 219 7.25 4.21 5.05
N CYS A 220 6.61 3.41 5.89
CA CYS A 220 5.20 3.06 5.74
C CYS A 220 4.33 4.33 5.86
N ILE A 221 3.29 4.39 5.04
CA ILE A 221 2.33 5.51 5.03
C ILE A 221 1.06 5.21 5.85
N GLY A 222 0.90 3.97 6.32
CA GLY A 222 -0.25 3.57 7.13
C GLY A 222 -0.25 4.27 8.48
N SER A 223 -1.39 4.84 8.85
CA SER A 223 -1.59 5.53 10.11
C SER A 223 -1.47 4.57 11.30
N MET A 224 -0.90 5.08 12.39
CA MET A 224 -0.88 4.44 13.70
C MET A 224 -2.14 4.74 14.51
N ALA A 225 -3.03 5.59 14.00
CA ALA A 225 -4.34 5.80 14.61
C ALA A 225 -5.16 4.51 14.52
N TYR A 226 -5.95 4.25 15.57
CA TYR A 226 -6.86 3.12 15.57
C TYR A 226 -7.94 3.30 14.50
N ASP A 227 -8.16 2.27 13.70
CA ASP A 227 -9.16 2.27 12.65
C ASP A 227 -10.34 1.36 13.00
N HIS A 228 -11.54 1.93 13.09
CA HIS A 228 -12.75 1.19 13.48
C HIS A 228 -13.26 0.21 12.40
N GLU A 229 -12.96 0.49 11.13
CA GLU A 229 -13.34 -0.39 10.03
C GLU A 229 -12.50 -1.67 10.07
N LEU A 230 -11.19 -1.52 10.22
CA LEU A 230 -10.23 -2.61 10.30
C LEU A 230 -10.19 -3.29 11.68
N GLY A 231 -10.52 -2.57 12.75
CA GLY A 231 -10.38 -3.04 14.13
C GLY A 231 -8.92 -3.17 14.60
N ASP A 232 -7.99 -2.43 14.00
CA ASP A 232 -6.58 -2.31 14.37
C ASP A 232 -6.04 -1.03 13.70
N THR A 233 -4.74 -0.73 13.82
CA THR A 233 -4.13 0.34 13.04
C THR A 233 -3.89 -0.09 11.60
N ILE A 234 -3.91 0.88 10.67
CA ILE A 234 -3.64 0.65 9.25
C ILE A 234 -2.19 0.16 9.05
N LEU A 235 -1.26 0.69 9.84
CA LEU A 235 0.14 0.25 9.85
C LEU A 235 0.27 -1.24 10.25
N HIS A 236 -0.41 -1.68 11.32
CA HIS A 236 -0.37 -3.10 11.71
C HIS A 236 -0.94 -4.00 10.61
N TRP A 237 -2.03 -3.59 9.96
CA TRP A 237 -2.54 -4.30 8.79
C TRP A 237 -1.49 -4.45 7.69
N GLY A 238 -0.74 -3.38 7.40
CA GLY A 238 0.40 -3.42 6.48
C GLY A 238 1.48 -4.44 6.90
N SER A 239 1.81 -4.49 8.19
CA SER A 239 2.78 -5.45 8.74
C SER A 239 2.33 -6.91 8.59
N TYR A 240 1.05 -7.20 8.86
CA TYR A 240 0.47 -8.52 8.60
C TYR A 240 0.51 -8.88 7.11
N ILE A 241 0.16 -7.95 6.22
CA ILE A 241 0.18 -8.18 4.77
C ILE A 241 1.60 -8.49 4.27
N GLU A 242 2.62 -7.82 4.82
CA GLU A 242 4.02 -8.12 4.52
C GLU A 242 4.38 -9.53 5.02
N ARG A 243 3.99 -9.91 6.25
CA ARG A 243 4.17 -11.27 6.78
C ARG A 243 3.51 -12.33 5.91
N GLU A 244 2.27 -12.08 5.45
CA GLU A 244 1.53 -12.98 4.55
C GLU A 244 2.31 -13.25 3.25
N ALA A 245 3.07 -12.28 2.74
CA ALA A 245 3.86 -12.45 1.52
C ALA A 245 5.01 -13.47 1.72
N TYR A 246 5.71 -13.42 2.85
CA TYR A 246 6.76 -14.39 3.17
C TYR A 246 6.21 -15.78 3.49
N LEU A 247 5.10 -15.87 4.24
CA LEU A 247 4.44 -17.15 4.51
C LEU A 247 4.00 -17.84 3.23
N ARG A 248 3.42 -17.08 2.29
CA ARG A 248 3.08 -17.59 0.95
C ARG A 248 4.32 -18.07 0.21
N ALA A 249 5.38 -17.27 0.18
CA ALA A 249 6.61 -17.61 -0.53
C ALA A 249 7.34 -18.84 0.05
N LEU A 250 7.13 -19.14 1.33
CA LEU A 250 7.63 -20.33 2.02
C LEU A 250 6.71 -21.56 1.87
N GLY A 251 5.54 -21.42 1.25
CA GLY A 251 4.56 -22.51 1.13
C GLY A 251 3.88 -22.91 2.45
N LEU A 252 3.82 -22.00 3.42
CA LEU A 252 3.26 -22.24 4.76
C LEU A 252 1.77 -21.89 4.79
N ASP A 253 0.96 -22.68 4.09
CA ASP A 253 -0.46 -22.38 3.85
C ASP A 253 -1.31 -22.35 5.13
N ARG A 254 -0.98 -23.18 6.12
CA ARG A 254 -1.70 -23.21 7.40
C ARG A 254 -1.46 -21.91 8.16
N GLU A 255 -0.20 -21.57 8.34
CA GLU A 255 0.27 -20.39 9.05
C GLU A 255 -0.20 -19.10 8.36
N LEU A 256 -0.23 -19.11 7.02
CA LEU A 256 -0.80 -18.04 6.21
C LEU A 256 -2.29 -17.83 6.51
N ARG A 257 -3.09 -18.91 6.53
CA ARG A 257 -4.53 -18.82 6.88
C ARG A 257 -4.73 -18.30 8.29
N ASP A 258 -3.94 -18.78 9.25
CA ASP A 258 -4.05 -18.35 10.64
C ASP A 258 -3.65 -16.88 10.81
N THR A 259 -2.61 -16.42 10.11
CA THR A 259 -2.20 -15.01 10.05
C THR A 259 -3.29 -14.13 9.43
N ILE A 260 -3.93 -14.58 8.34
CA ILE A 260 -5.04 -13.83 7.71
C ILE A 260 -6.22 -13.72 8.68
N LYS A 261 -6.57 -14.81 9.37
CA LYS A 261 -7.62 -14.77 10.41
C LYS A 261 -7.27 -13.77 11.49
N GLU A 262 -6.02 -13.79 11.99
CA GLU A 262 -5.54 -12.86 13.01
C GLU A 262 -5.65 -11.39 12.57
N ARG A 263 -5.25 -11.07 11.33
CA ARG A 263 -5.40 -9.72 10.79
C ARG A 263 -6.86 -9.27 10.70
N LEU A 264 -7.78 -10.18 10.37
CA LEU A 264 -9.21 -9.88 10.21
C LEU A 264 -9.98 -9.82 11.54
N MET A 265 -9.41 -10.31 12.64
CA MET A 265 -10.03 -10.17 13.96
C MET A 265 -10.00 -8.72 14.42
N LYS A 266 -11.17 -8.16 14.73
CA LYS A 266 -11.27 -6.80 15.30
C LYS A 266 -10.74 -6.78 16.74
N LYS A 267 -9.68 -6.00 16.96
CA LYS A 267 -9.03 -5.78 18.25
C LYS A 267 -9.51 -4.46 18.83
N PHE A 268 -10.49 -4.49 19.71
CA PHE A 268 -10.94 -3.25 20.35
C PHE A 268 -9.88 -2.77 21.34
N PRO A 269 -9.48 -1.48 21.30
CA PRO A 269 -8.62 -0.93 22.34
C PRO A 269 -9.34 -1.12 23.68
N ALA A 270 -8.61 -1.55 24.70
CA ALA A 270 -9.16 -1.62 26.04
C ALA A 270 -9.74 -0.25 26.39
N THR A 271 -11.05 -0.18 26.59
CA THR A 271 -11.71 1.03 27.10
C THR A 271 -11.02 1.37 28.41
N ARG A 272 -10.29 2.49 28.44
CA ARG A 272 -9.90 3.10 29.71
C ARG A 272 -11.21 3.52 30.38
N CYS A 273 -11.70 2.69 31.31
CA CYS A 273 -12.66 3.14 32.32
C CYS A 273 -12.03 4.25 33.16
#